data_AF-A0A2H0CZE3-F1
#
_entry.id   AF-A0A2H0CZE3-F1
#
_cell.length_a   1.000
_cell.length_b   1.000
_cell.length_c   1.000
_cell.angle_alpha   90.00
_cell.angle_beta   90.00
_cell.angle_gamma   90.00
#
_symmetry.space_group_name_H-M   'P 1'
#
loop_
_entity.id
_entity.type
_entity.pdbx_description
1 polymer ?
#
loop_
_entity_poly.entity_id
_entity_poly.type
_entity_poly.pdbx_seq_one_letter_code
_entity_poly.pdbx_strand_id
1 'polypeptide(L)'
;MFSQSFQTVYLIFGLFLILGFVVFVVLLIARRLMRKGKSLPHAFEKVIFSVSLPKEIHIEDSKKEATKDQIVEDISAAEELFASIGGLSAQSGFLSWLFGRSDQLSFEIVAREGKIFFYIATPR
;
A
#
# COMPACT_ATOMS: atom_id res chain seq x y z
N MET A 1 51.64 -24.98 -20.29
CA MET A 1 50.54 -25.75 -19.67
C MET A 1 49.77 -24.91 -18.65
N PHE A 2 50.43 -24.25 -17.70
CA PHE A 2 49.77 -23.40 -16.68
C PHE A 2 48.91 -22.24 -17.24
N SER A 3 49.34 -21.54 -18.29
CA SER A 3 48.58 -20.42 -18.88
C SER A 3 47.23 -20.83 -19.49
N GLN A 4 47.15 -22.02 -20.08
CA GLN A 4 45.92 -22.58 -20.66
C GLN A 4 44.90 -22.91 -19.55
N SER A 5 45.37 -23.42 -18.41
CA SER A 5 44.54 -23.68 -17.23
C SER A 5 43.88 -22.40 -16.72
N PHE A 6 44.65 -21.30 -16.59
CA PHE A 6 44.10 -20.01 -16.15
C PHE A 6 43.05 -19.46 -17.12
N GLN A 7 43.29 -19.57 -18.44
CA GLN A 7 42.34 -19.11 -19.44
C GLN A 7 41.00 -19.86 -19.37
N THR A 8 41.01 -21.18 -19.13
CA THR A 8 39.78 -21.96 -18.96
C THR A 8 38.99 -21.56 -17.71
N VAL A 9 39.67 -21.26 -16.59
CA VAL A 9 39.03 -20.81 -15.35
C VAL A 9 38.32 -19.46 -15.54
N TYR A 10 38.96 -18.50 -16.22
CA TYR A 10 38.33 -17.21 -16.52
C TYR A 10 37.11 -17.34 -17.44
N LEU A 11 37.16 -18.24 -18.43
CA LEU A 11 36.02 -18.49 -19.31
C LEU A 11 34.84 -19.10 -18.56
N ILE A 12 35.08 -20.07 -17.68
CA ILE A 12 34.04 -20.67 -16.84
C ILE A 12 33.43 -19.62 -15.90
N PHE A 13 34.27 -18.82 -15.24
CA PHE A 13 33.80 -17.76 -14.36
C PHE A 13 32.98 -16.70 -15.11
N GLY A 14 33.43 -16.29 -16.30
CA GLY A 14 32.69 -15.37 -17.17
C GLY A 14 31.32 -15.94 -17.59
N LEU A 15 31.26 -17.24 -17.92
CA LEU A 15 30.00 -17.92 -18.25
C LEU A 15 29.02 -17.90 -17.07
N PHE A 16 29.49 -18.18 -15.85
CA PHE A 16 28.65 -18.11 -14.66
C PHE A 16 28.14 -16.70 -14.37
N LEU A 17 28.96 -15.66 -14.58
CA LEU A 17 28.53 -14.27 -14.44
C LEU A 17 27.46 -13.89 -15.46
N ILE A 18 27.64 -14.28 -16.72
CA ILE A 18 26.64 -14.03 -17.78
C ILE A 18 25.34 -14.76 -17.46
N LEU A 19 25.42 -16.03 -17.05
CA LEU A 19 24.25 -16.81 -16.66
C LEU A 19 23.50 -16.15 -15.49
N GLY A 20 24.23 -15.73 -14.45
CA GLY A 20 23.66 -15.01 -13.31
C GLY A 20 22.99 -13.70 -13.71
N PHE A 21 23.62 -12.93 -14.61
CA PHE A 21 23.04 -11.69 -15.13
C PHE A 21 21.77 -11.94 -15.94
N VAL A 22 21.75 -12.96 -16.80
CA VAL A 22 20.57 -13.36 -17.58
C VAL A 22 19.42 -13.74 -16.65
N VAL A 23 19.67 -14.57 -15.63
CA VAL A 23 18.65 -14.94 -14.63
C VAL A 23 18.12 -13.70 -13.91
N PHE A 24 19.00 -12.78 -13.50
CA PHE A 24 18.61 -11.54 -12.84
C PHE A 24 17.70 -10.67 -13.73
N VAL A 25 18.05 -10.48 -15.01
CA VAL A 25 17.23 -9.72 -15.97
C VAL A 25 15.88 -10.39 -16.19
N VAL A 26 15.85 -11.72 -16.35
CA VAL A 26 14.60 -12.48 -16.49
C VAL A 26 13.71 -12.29 -15.26
N LEU A 27 14.26 -12.36 -14.04
CA LEU A 27 13.51 -12.11 -12.81
C LEU A 27 12.94 -10.69 -12.75
N LEU A 28 13.68 -9.67 -13.18
CA LEU A 28 13.18 -8.29 -13.23
C LEU A 28 12.04 -8.11 -14.24
N ILE A 29 12.16 -8.73 -15.42
CA ILE A 29 11.11 -8.69 -16.45
C ILE A 29 9.85 -9.42 -15.95
N ALA A 30 10.01 -10.63 -15.41
CA ALA A 30 8.92 -11.41 -14.81
C ALA A 30 8.22 -10.60 -13.72
N ARG A 31 8.98 -10.00 -12.79
CA ARG A 31 8.45 -9.11 -11.74
C ARG A 31 7.66 -7.94 -12.33
N ARG A 32 8.15 -7.30 -13.40
CA ARG A 32 7.46 -6.17 -14.03
C ARG A 32 6.16 -6.59 -14.70
N LEU A 33 6.14 -7.73 -15.39
CA LEU A 33 4.94 -8.26 -16.05
C LEU A 33 3.88 -8.66 -15.01
N MET A 34 4.29 -9.38 -13.96
CA MET A 34 3.39 -9.84 -12.90
C MET A 34 2.78 -8.66 -12.12
N ARG A 35 3.54 -7.59 -11.89
CA ARG A 35 3.04 -6.37 -11.25
C ARG A 35 2.05 -5.58 -12.12
N LYS A 36 2.25 -5.56 -13.44
CA LYS A 36 1.33 -4.87 -14.37
C LYS A 36 -0.04 -5.53 -14.45
N GLY A 37 -0.11 -6.85 -14.37
CA GLY A 37 -1.38 -7.60 -14.43
C GLY A 37 -2.21 -7.53 -13.16
N LYS A 38 -1.58 -7.30 -12.00
CA LYS A 38 -2.25 -7.35 -10.69
C LYS A 38 -2.86 -6.03 -10.23
N SER A 39 -2.49 -4.88 -10.79
CA SER A 39 -3.03 -3.57 -10.33
C SER A 39 -4.54 -3.43 -10.51
N LEU A 40 -5.12 -4.06 -11.54
CA LEU A 40 -6.56 -4.03 -11.82
C LEU A 40 -7.38 -4.91 -10.85
N PRO A 41 -7.11 -6.22 -10.70
CA PRO A 41 -7.86 -7.05 -9.76
C PRO A 41 -7.68 -6.58 -8.30
N HIS A 42 -6.51 -6.05 -7.92
CA HIS A 42 -6.27 -5.57 -6.55
C HIS A 42 -7.18 -4.41 -6.14
N ALA A 43 -7.54 -3.53 -7.08
CA ALA A 43 -8.47 -2.44 -6.82
C ALA A 43 -9.91 -2.97 -6.59
N PHE A 44 -10.31 -4.03 -7.30
CA PHE A 44 -11.62 -4.68 -7.14
C PHE A 44 -11.72 -5.59 -5.92
N GLU A 45 -10.59 -5.95 -5.31
CA GLU A 45 -10.57 -6.71 -4.05
C GLU A 45 -10.80 -5.82 -2.82
N LYS A 46 -10.73 -4.49 -2.94
CA LYS A 46 -10.94 -3.60 -1.79
C LYS A 46 -12.41 -3.51 -1.40
N VAL A 47 -12.66 -3.41 -0.09
CA VAL A 47 -13.98 -3.08 0.45
C VAL A 47 -14.06 -1.57 0.60
N ILE A 48 -15.12 -0.97 0.05
CA ILE A 48 -15.35 0.47 0.13
C ILE A 48 -16.47 0.75 1.12
N PHE A 49 -16.16 1.49 2.17
CA PHE A 49 -17.12 1.95 3.17
C PHE A 49 -17.49 3.40 2.90
N SER A 50 -18.79 3.70 2.90
CA SER A 50 -19.29 5.07 2.93
C SER A 50 -19.43 5.51 4.38
N VAL A 51 -18.59 6.45 4.82
CA VAL A 51 -18.63 7.01 6.17
C VAL A 51 -19.61 8.16 6.18
N SER A 52 -20.67 8.01 6.98
CA SER A 52 -21.68 9.04 7.16
C SER A 52 -21.42 9.79 8.46
N LEU A 53 -21.56 11.10 8.43
CA LEU A 53 -21.57 11.90 9.65
C LEU A 53 -22.93 11.80 10.33
N PRO A 54 -22.99 11.80 11.66
CA PRO A 54 -24.25 11.93 12.37
C PRO A 54 -24.95 13.22 11.94
N LYS A 55 -26.28 13.17 11.80
CA LYS A 55 -27.07 14.37 11.47
C LYS A 55 -26.84 15.42 12.56
N GLU A 56 -26.57 16.65 12.16
CA GLU A 56 -26.41 17.78 13.09
C GLU A 56 -27.60 17.81 14.06
N ILE A 57 -27.27 17.71 15.35
CA ILE A 57 -28.22 17.87 16.45
C ILE A 57 -28.72 19.31 16.40
N HIS A 58 -30.01 19.51 16.66
CA HIS A 58 -30.77 20.75 16.49
C HIS A 58 -29.95 22.05 16.60
N ILE A 59 -30.21 22.98 15.67
CA ILE A 59 -29.55 24.28 15.47
C ILE A 59 -29.44 25.13 16.76
N GLU A 60 -30.25 24.87 17.78
CA GLU A 60 -30.14 25.53 19.09
C GLU A 60 -28.87 25.13 19.89
N ASP A 61 -28.37 23.90 19.74
CA ASP A 61 -27.11 23.47 20.36
C ASP A 61 -25.87 23.82 19.52
N SER A 62 -26.03 24.05 18.21
CA SER A 62 -24.93 24.44 17.31
C SER A 62 -24.36 25.86 17.54
N LYS A 63 -24.97 26.62 18.45
CA LYS A 63 -24.43 27.91 18.95
C LYS A 63 -23.50 27.77 20.16
N LYS A 64 -23.41 26.59 20.77
CA LYS A 64 -22.34 26.32 21.73
C LYS A 64 -21.08 26.05 20.92
N GLU A 65 -20.13 26.98 20.97
CA GLU A 65 -18.78 26.70 20.48
C GLU A 65 -18.31 25.38 21.10
N ALA A 66 -17.81 24.47 20.27
CA ALA A 66 -17.19 23.25 20.75
C ALA A 66 -16.15 23.65 21.80
N THR A 67 -16.33 23.17 23.02
CA THR A 67 -15.41 23.49 24.11
C THR A 67 -14.05 22.91 23.75
N LYS A 68 -12.94 23.56 24.17
CA LYS A 68 -11.59 23.05 23.93
C LYS A 68 -11.45 21.56 24.29
N ASP A 69 -12.10 21.15 25.37
CA ASP A 69 -12.09 19.77 25.86
C ASP A 69 -12.73 18.79 24.86
N GLN A 70 -13.82 19.17 24.19
CA GLN A 70 -14.49 18.35 23.17
C GLN A 70 -13.61 18.19 21.92
N ILE A 71 -12.94 19.27 21.50
CA ILE A 71 -12.00 19.21 20.37
C ILE A 71 -10.82 18.29 20.71
N VAL A 72 -10.31 18.34 21.93
CA VAL A 72 -9.22 17.46 22.38
C VAL A 72 -9.68 16.00 22.43
N GLU A 73 -10.91 15.73 22.85
CA GLU A 73 -11.50 14.39 22.85
C GLU A 73 -11.61 13.83 21.42
N ASP A 74 -12.15 14.62 20.48
CA ASP A 74 -12.26 14.23 19.06
C ASP A 74 -10.89 13.95 18.43
N ILE A 75 -9.89 14.78 18.74
CA ILE A 75 -8.50 14.55 18.29
C ILE A 75 -7.96 13.26 18.88
N SER A 76 -8.18 13.02 20.18
CA SER A 76 -7.71 11.81 20.86
C SER A 76 -8.31 10.54 20.24
N ALA A 77 -9.60 10.57 19.90
CA ALA A 77 -10.26 9.47 19.21
C ALA A 77 -9.68 9.24 17.80
N ALA A 78 -9.38 10.31 17.06
CA ALA A 78 -8.73 10.21 15.75
C ALA A 78 -7.30 9.65 15.87
N GLU A 79 -6.52 10.08 16.86
CA GLU A 79 -5.18 9.56 17.14
C GLU A 79 -5.19 8.06 17.47
N GLU A 80 -6.13 7.60 18.29
CA GLU A 80 -6.29 6.17 18.61
C GLU A 80 -6.65 5.34 17.37
N LEU A 81 -7.50 5.87 16.49
CA LEU A 81 -7.82 5.24 15.21
C LEU A 81 -6.57 5.14 14.32
N PHE A 82 -5.80 6.22 14.18
CA PHE A 82 -4.57 6.20 13.38
C PHE A 82 -3.50 5.30 14.00
N ALA A 83 -3.38 5.26 15.32
CA ALA A 83 -2.46 4.35 16.01
C ALA A 83 -2.85 2.88 15.78
N SER A 84 -4.15 2.57 15.81
CA SER A 84 -4.67 1.23 15.53
C SER A 84 -4.37 0.78 14.10
N ILE A 85 -4.52 1.68 13.13
CA ILE A 85 -4.18 1.40 11.73
C ILE A 85 -2.66 1.30 11.55
N GLY A 86 -1.90 2.19 12.16
CA GLY A 86 -0.43 2.23 12.07
C GLY A 86 0.25 1.04 12.76
N GLY A 87 -0.42 0.40 13.72
CA GLY A 87 0.04 -0.82 14.38
C GLY A 87 -0.15 -2.10 13.54
N LEU A 88 -0.86 -2.04 12.41
CA LEU A 88 -1.04 -3.19 11.53
C LEU A 88 0.29 -3.55 10.85
N SER A 89 0.56 -4.85 10.75
CA SER A 89 1.80 -5.34 10.13
C SER A 89 1.76 -5.14 8.62
N ALA A 90 2.80 -4.49 8.09
CA ALA A 90 3.00 -4.36 6.66
C ALA A 90 3.22 -5.73 6.01
N GLN A 91 2.56 -5.97 4.89
CA GLN A 91 2.74 -7.18 4.10
C GLN A 91 4.20 -7.28 3.62
N SER A 92 4.88 -8.34 4.04
CA SER A 92 6.32 -8.55 3.84
C SER A 92 6.62 -9.90 3.18
N GLY A 93 7.90 -10.18 2.88
CA GLY A 93 8.35 -11.45 2.31
C GLY A 93 8.55 -11.49 0.79
N PHE A 94 9.06 -12.63 0.31
CA PHE A 94 9.43 -12.84 -1.10
C PHE A 94 8.23 -12.75 -2.05
N LEU A 95 7.06 -13.23 -1.62
CA LEU A 95 5.82 -13.13 -2.40
C LEU A 95 5.42 -11.66 -2.60
N SER A 96 5.46 -10.85 -1.54
CA SER A 96 5.16 -9.40 -1.60
C SER A 96 6.19 -8.64 -2.46
N TRP A 97 7.45 -9.08 -2.45
CA TRP A 97 8.49 -8.55 -3.35
C TRP A 97 8.19 -8.84 -4.83
N LEU A 98 7.77 -10.06 -5.16
CA LEU A 98 7.50 -10.49 -6.53
C LEU A 98 6.16 -9.95 -7.05
N PHE A 99 5.09 -10.12 -6.30
CA PHE A 99 3.72 -9.82 -6.71
C PHE A 99 3.26 -8.39 -6.38
N GLY A 100 3.92 -7.70 -5.46
CA GLY A 100 3.46 -6.42 -4.93
C GLY A 100 2.67 -6.55 -3.63
N ARG A 101 2.30 -5.41 -3.05
CA ARG A 101 1.57 -5.30 -1.78
C ARG A 101 0.08 -5.04 -2.00
N SER A 102 -0.76 -5.59 -1.13
CA SER A 102 -2.22 -5.53 -1.17
C SER A 102 -2.85 -4.87 0.05
N ASP A 103 -2.07 -4.61 1.08
CA ASP A 103 -2.49 -4.16 2.41
C ASP A 103 -2.71 -2.64 2.51
N GLN A 104 -3.08 -2.00 1.40
CA GLN A 104 -3.21 -0.54 1.32
C GLN A 104 -4.59 -0.05 1.73
N LEU A 105 -4.64 0.79 2.76
CA LEU A 105 -5.82 1.54 3.18
C LEU A 105 -5.81 2.97 2.60
N SER A 106 -6.97 3.50 2.22
CA SER A 106 -7.12 4.86 1.67
C SER A 106 -8.35 5.56 2.26
N PHE A 107 -8.22 6.85 2.54
CA PHE A 107 -9.31 7.74 2.94
C PHE A 107 -9.57 8.75 1.83
N GLU A 108 -10.80 8.84 1.36
CA GLU A 108 -11.14 9.66 0.21
C GLU A 108 -12.30 10.60 0.53
N ILE A 109 -12.15 11.86 0.15
CA ILE A 109 -13.20 12.89 0.21
C ILE A 109 -13.63 13.17 -1.21
N VAL A 110 -14.91 12.95 -1.51
CA VAL A 110 -15.46 13.08 -2.87
C VAL A 110 -16.55 14.14 -2.86
N ALA A 111 -16.35 15.19 -3.66
CA ALA A 111 -17.38 16.19 -3.94
C ALA A 111 -18.19 15.74 -5.16
N ARG A 112 -19.48 15.45 -4.97
CA ARG A 112 -20.39 15.02 -6.04
C ARG A 112 -21.78 15.62 -5.84
N GLU A 113 -22.38 16.15 -6.90
CA GLU A 113 -23.75 16.69 -6.87
C GLU A 113 -23.96 17.75 -5.78
N GLY A 114 -22.94 18.59 -5.55
CA GLY A 114 -22.96 19.64 -4.52
C GLY A 114 -22.87 19.13 -3.07
N LYS A 115 -22.57 17.84 -2.86
CA LYS A 115 -22.42 17.22 -1.53
C LYS A 115 -21.01 16.66 -1.36
N ILE A 116 -20.57 16.57 -0.11
CA ILE A 116 -19.30 15.94 0.28
C ILE A 116 -19.60 14.54 0.81
N PHE A 117 -18.89 13.55 0.28
CA PHE A 117 -18.93 12.16 0.73
C PHE A 117 -17.57 11.74 1.25
N PHE A 118 -17.55 10.90 2.28
CA PHE A 118 -16.35 10.35 2.87
C PHE A 118 -16.33 8.84 2.64
N TYR A 119 -15.23 8.34 2.09
CA TYR A 119 -15.04 6.92 1.81
C TYR A 119 -13.77 6.39 2.46
N ILE A 120 -13.81 5.12 2.85
CA ILE A 120 -12.64 4.36 3.30
C ILE A 120 -12.53 3.12 2.42
N ALA A 121 -11.39 2.93 1.77
CA ALA A 121 -11.07 1.73 1.01
C ALA A 121 -10.08 0.86 1.80
N THR A 122 -10.49 -0.33 2.20
CA THR A 122 -9.64 -1.27 2.95
C THR A 122 -9.33 -2.52 2.13
N PRO A 123 -8.21 -3.21 2.40
CA PRO A 123 -8.09 -4.61 1.99
C PRO A 123 -9.24 -5.45 2.56
N ARG A 124 -9.60 -6.52 1.85
CA ARG A 124 -10.52 -7.56 2.34
C ARG A 124 -9.89 -8.38 3.46
#